data_AF-A0A9E2VJ14-F1
#
_entry.id   AF-A0A9E2VJ14-F1
#
_cell.length_a   1.000
_cell.length_b   1.000
_cell.length_c   1.000
_cell.angle_alpha   90.00
_cell.angle_beta   90.00
_cell.angle_gamma   90.00
#
_symmetry.space_group_name_H-M   'P 1'
#
loop_
_entity.id
_entity.type
_entity.pdbx_description
1 polymer ?
#
loop_
_entity_poly.entity_id
_entity_poly.type
_entity_poly.pdbx_seq_one_letter_code
_entity_poly.pdbx_strand_id
1 'polypeptide(L)'
;MLVILRIVFGAALLYGLFEVRQNAQSNPETGDLMNAFFLAVCVIAGILNAIVWAPYFGARIAEPLTGVLTTGPGYDPRNRVMRLILWCERRGYRWLSLGLCFLEGVRHPMSPAAFVVALRQVKPGGWWEGIYAREVFRFSNTQHCLQAYEILKRLGLDPGPHPRPEVNLVLHSLGKPVAPEPARLDVPRAPQTMPLKRDPRIQLFEPDASPGPAREQNGPATEPGGSGTAHPPPPDTGPAEPPPFTGSAQTRVSPPA
;
A
#
# COMPACT_ATOMS: atom_id res chain seq x y z
N MET A 1 26.02 -8.83 8.58
CA MET A 1 26.37 -10.25 8.81
C MET A 1 25.63 -11.18 7.84
N LEU A 2 24.29 -11.21 7.79
CA LEU A 2 23.52 -12.09 6.87
C LEU A 2 23.86 -11.96 5.37
N VAL A 3 24.21 -10.76 4.89
CA VAL A 3 24.58 -10.54 3.47
C VAL A 3 25.90 -11.23 3.12
N ILE A 4 26.89 -11.20 4.01
CA ILE A 4 28.18 -11.84 3.80
C ILE A 4 27.99 -13.36 3.78
N LEU A 5 27.22 -13.89 4.73
CA LEU A 5 26.87 -15.32 4.78
C LEU A 5 26.19 -15.78 3.48
N ARG A 6 25.29 -14.99 2.91
CA ARG A 6 24.63 -15.26 1.62
C ARG A 6 25.60 -15.29 0.44
N ILE A 7 26.57 -14.39 0.41
CA ILE A 7 27.60 -14.36 -0.63
C ILE A 7 28.49 -15.60 -0.52
N VAL A 8 28.88 -15.97 0.71
CA VAL A 8 29.71 -17.16 0.97
C VAL A 8 28.96 -18.44 0.58
N PHE A 9 27.70 -18.61 0.99
CA PHE A 9 26.88 -19.77 0.62
C PHE A 9 26.61 -19.83 -0.88
N GLY A 10 26.32 -18.70 -1.52
CA GLY A 10 26.14 -18.63 -2.97
C GLY A 10 27.41 -19.02 -3.73
N ALA A 11 28.57 -18.54 -3.29
CA ALA A 11 29.87 -18.88 -3.88
C ALA A 11 30.24 -20.35 -3.68
N ALA A 12 30.01 -20.91 -2.49
CA ALA A 12 30.27 -22.32 -2.19
C ALA A 12 29.39 -23.26 -3.03
N LEU A 13 28.12 -22.91 -3.24
CA LEU A 13 27.20 -23.67 -4.08
C LEU A 13 27.62 -23.62 -5.56
N LEU A 14 28.01 -22.44 -6.05
CA LEU A 14 28.54 -22.27 -7.41
C LEU A 14 29.82 -23.10 -7.62
N TYR A 15 30.72 -23.08 -6.64
CA TYR A 15 31.93 -23.89 -6.66
C TYR A 15 31.59 -25.40 -6.75
N GLY A 16 30.67 -25.87 -5.90
CA GLY A 16 30.21 -27.26 -5.93
C GLY A 16 29.63 -27.67 -7.29
N LEU A 17 28.81 -26.82 -7.91
CA LEU A 17 28.26 -27.09 -9.25
C LEU A 17 29.34 -27.17 -10.34
N PHE A 18 30.38 -26.34 -10.25
CA PHE A 18 31.51 -26.40 -11.18
C PHE A 18 32.31 -27.70 -11.02
N GLU A 19 32.57 -28.12 -9.77
CA GLU A 19 33.19 -29.41 -9.45
C GLU A 19 32.38 -30.58 -10.00
N VAL A 20 31.07 -30.66 -9.72
CA VAL A 20 30.20 -31.72 -10.25
C VAL A 20 30.24 -31.76 -11.77
N ARG A 21 30.19 -30.58 -12.42
CA ARG A 21 30.24 -30.49 -13.89
C ARG A 21 31.57 -30.99 -14.45
N GLN A 22 32.69 -30.64 -13.83
CA GLN A 22 34.01 -31.11 -14.26
C GLN A 22 34.16 -32.62 -14.05
N ASN A 23 33.66 -33.14 -12.93
CA ASN A 23 33.74 -34.57 -12.61
C ASN A 23 32.86 -35.42 -13.54
N ALA A 24 31.68 -34.91 -13.90
CA ALA A 24 30.80 -35.54 -14.89
C ALA A 24 31.42 -35.60 -16.29
N GLN A 25 32.33 -34.68 -16.63
CA GLN A 25 33.03 -34.68 -17.91
C GLN A 25 34.26 -35.60 -17.93
N SER A 26 34.91 -35.82 -16.78
CA SER A 26 36.17 -36.57 -16.72
C SER A 26 36.00 -38.08 -16.56
N ASN A 27 34.94 -38.56 -15.89
CA ASN A 27 34.77 -40.00 -15.59
C ASN A 27 33.31 -40.47 -15.71
N PRO A 28 32.82 -40.74 -16.94
CA PRO A 28 31.42 -41.12 -17.15
C PRO A 28 31.06 -42.55 -16.68
N GLU A 29 32.01 -43.49 -16.64
CA GLU A 29 31.69 -44.93 -16.44
C GLU A 29 31.94 -45.45 -15.02
N THR A 30 32.92 -44.91 -14.28
CA THR A 30 33.26 -45.33 -12.91
C THR A 30 32.62 -44.46 -11.82
N GLY A 31 31.87 -43.43 -12.22
CA GLY A 31 31.48 -42.31 -11.35
C GLY A 31 30.12 -42.41 -10.67
N ASP A 32 29.32 -43.46 -10.89
CA ASP A 32 27.87 -43.40 -10.61
C ASP A 32 27.54 -43.14 -9.12
N LEU A 33 28.25 -43.78 -8.20
CA LEU A 33 28.05 -43.59 -6.75
C LEU A 33 28.55 -42.22 -6.27
N MET A 34 29.70 -41.76 -6.77
CA MET A 34 30.24 -40.45 -6.37
C MET A 34 29.46 -39.30 -6.97
N ASN A 35 29.02 -39.43 -8.21
CA ASN A 35 28.17 -38.45 -8.86
C ASN A 35 26.83 -38.34 -8.13
N ALA A 36 26.24 -39.47 -7.73
CA ALA A 36 25.03 -39.48 -6.89
C ALA A 36 25.25 -38.78 -5.54
N PHE A 37 26.38 -39.01 -4.86
CA PHE A 37 26.72 -38.34 -3.61
C PHE A 37 26.86 -36.81 -3.79
N PHE A 38 27.61 -36.35 -4.79
CA PHE A 38 27.79 -34.93 -5.06
C PHE A 38 26.49 -34.24 -5.46
N LEU A 39 25.63 -34.94 -6.20
CA LEU A 39 24.31 -34.46 -6.56
C LEU A 39 23.44 -34.29 -5.31
N ALA A 40 23.43 -35.27 -4.39
CA ALA A 40 22.70 -35.17 -3.14
C ALA A 40 23.19 -33.98 -2.27
N VAL A 41 24.50 -33.78 -2.17
CA VAL A 41 25.08 -32.64 -1.45
C VAL A 41 24.69 -31.30 -2.11
N CYS A 42 24.70 -31.22 -3.44
CA CYS A 42 24.26 -30.03 -4.17
C CYS A 42 22.78 -29.71 -3.93
N VAL A 43 21.92 -30.73 -3.88
CA VAL A 43 20.48 -30.56 -3.60
C VAL A 43 20.28 -30.01 -2.18
N ILE A 44 20.94 -30.60 -1.18
CA ILE A 44 20.83 -30.14 0.21
C ILE A 44 21.35 -28.69 0.34
N ALA A 45 22.51 -28.39 -0.25
CA ALA A 45 23.06 -27.04 -0.27
C ALA A 45 22.13 -26.03 -0.98
N GLY A 46 21.48 -26.46 -2.07
CA GLY A 46 20.47 -25.68 -2.79
C GLY A 46 19.25 -25.35 -1.93
N ILE A 47 18.73 -26.33 -1.19
CA ILE A 47 17.59 -26.13 -0.27
C ILE A 47 17.98 -25.15 0.85
N LEU A 48 19.14 -25.34 1.47
CA LEU A 48 19.63 -24.43 2.52
C LEU A 48 19.83 -23.00 2.00
N ASN A 49 20.41 -22.85 0.81
CA ASN A 49 20.55 -21.55 0.17
C ASN A 49 19.18 -20.92 -0.13
N ALA A 50 18.22 -21.70 -0.63
CA ALA A 50 16.86 -21.23 -0.87
C ALA A 50 16.19 -20.72 0.42
N ILE A 51 16.32 -21.44 1.54
CA ILE A 51 15.80 -21.02 2.85
C ILE A 51 16.43 -19.69 3.29
N VAL A 52 17.75 -19.53 3.13
CA VAL A 52 18.45 -18.30 3.49
C VAL A 52 18.02 -17.10 2.62
N TRP A 53 17.66 -17.36 1.36
CA TRP A 53 17.17 -16.36 0.41
C TRP A 53 15.66 -16.11 0.49
N ALA A 54 14.87 -17.02 1.05
CA ALA A 54 13.42 -16.95 1.09
C ALA A 54 12.88 -15.66 1.73
N PRO A 55 13.39 -15.16 2.88
CA PRO A 55 12.91 -13.90 3.45
C PRO A 55 13.19 -12.68 2.56
N TYR A 56 14.30 -12.71 1.80
CA TYR A 56 14.66 -11.61 0.89
C TYR A 56 13.75 -11.58 -0.34
N PHE A 57 13.51 -12.74 -0.96
CA PHE A 57 12.56 -12.84 -2.07
C PHE A 57 11.12 -12.58 -1.62
N GLY A 58 10.73 -13.09 -0.44
CA GLY A 58 9.43 -12.82 0.16
C GLY A 58 9.17 -11.33 0.32
N ALA A 59 10.13 -10.57 0.86
CA ALA A 59 10.02 -9.11 0.97
C ALA A 59 9.90 -8.44 -0.41
N ARG A 60 10.73 -8.85 -1.38
CA ARG A 60 10.73 -8.31 -2.76
C ARG A 60 9.43 -8.59 -3.53
N ILE A 61 8.76 -9.71 -3.25
CA ILE A 61 7.51 -10.11 -3.92
C ILE A 61 6.29 -9.55 -3.17
N ALA A 62 6.36 -9.43 -1.84
CA ALA A 62 5.30 -8.83 -1.04
C ALA A 62 5.17 -7.32 -1.23
N GLU A 63 6.27 -6.62 -1.52
CA GLU A 63 6.30 -5.16 -1.71
C GLU A 63 5.42 -4.67 -2.89
N PRO A 64 5.44 -5.29 -4.10
CA PRO A 64 4.52 -4.91 -5.17
C PRO A 64 3.07 -5.37 -4.90
N LEU A 65 2.85 -6.50 -4.24
CA LEU A 65 1.49 -7.02 -3.97
C LEU A 65 0.76 -6.18 -2.92
N THR A 66 1.46 -5.71 -1.89
CA THR A 66 0.90 -4.80 -0.90
C THR A 66 0.79 -3.37 -1.42
N GLY A 67 1.72 -2.94 -2.29
CA GLY A 67 1.70 -1.61 -2.92
C GLY A 67 0.51 -1.36 -3.86
N VAL A 68 -0.04 -2.40 -4.51
CA VAL A 68 -1.20 -2.28 -5.43
C VAL A 68 -2.53 -2.05 -4.67
N LEU A 69 -2.64 -2.51 -3.43
CA LEU A 69 -3.85 -2.34 -2.61
C LEU A 69 -3.90 -0.98 -1.90
N THR A 70 -2.76 -0.31 -1.75
CA THR A 70 -2.67 1.03 -1.16
C THR A 70 -2.30 2.03 -2.25
N THR A 71 -3.18 2.23 -3.23
CA THR A 71 -3.01 3.12 -4.39
C THR A 71 -2.84 4.59 -3.96
N GLY A 72 -1.68 4.91 -3.42
CA GLY A 72 -1.09 6.24 -3.49
C GLY A 72 -0.52 6.46 -4.88
N PRO A 73 -0.34 7.72 -5.30
CA PRO A 73 0.08 8.09 -6.64
C PRO A 73 1.30 7.28 -7.08
N GLY A 74 1.15 6.57 -8.20
CA GLY A 74 2.03 5.50 -8.68
C GLY A 74 3.51 5.79 -8.50
N TYR A 75 4.12 5.08 -7.56
CA TYR A 75 5.56 5.01 -7.44
C TYR A 75 6.07 4.13 -8.58
N ASP A 76 6.81 4.70 -9.55
CA ASP A 76 7.45 3.89 -10.58
C ASP A 76 8.54 3.01 -9.93
N PRO A 77 8.35 1.67 -9.86
CA PRO A 77 9.29 0.77 -9.19
C PRO A 77 10.67 0.77 -9.85
N ARG A 78 10.80 1.28 -11.08
CA ARG A 78 12.07 1.38 -11.81
C ARG A 78 12.91 2.58 -11.37
N ASN A 79 12.37 3.50 -10.59
CA ASN A 79 13.08 4.70 -10.22
C ASN A 79 14.12 4.44 -9.12
N ARG A 80 15.37 4.17 -9.55
CA ARG A 80 16.51 3.89 -8.68
C ARG A 80 16.84 5.06 -7.76
N VAL A 81 16.60 6.30 -8.21
CA VAL A 81 16.88 7.51 -7.43
C VAL A 81 16.00 7.55 -6.20
N MET A 82 14.71 7.25 -6.36
CA MET A 82 13.79 7.23 -5.23
C MET A 82 14.12 6.11 -4.22
N ARG A 83 14.61 4.94 -4.68
CA ARG A 83 15.15 3.93 -3.76
C ARG A 83 16.37 4.44 -3.00
N LEU A 84 17.23 5.20 -3.66
CA LEU A 84 18.40 5.81 -3.02
C LEU A 84 17.99 6.85 -1.98
N ILE A 85 16.98 7.69 -2.28
CA ILE A 85 16.39 8.66 -1.34
C ILE A 85 15.89 7.94 -0.08
N LEU A 86 15.07 6.90 -0.25
CA LEU A 86 14.53 6.10 0.86
C LEU A 86 15.64 5.38 1.64
N TRP A 87 16.70 4.94 0.96
CA TRP A 87 17.86 4.33 1.61
C TRP A 87 18.65 5.36 2.44
N CYS A 88 18.87 6.57 1.92
CA CYS A 88 19.49 7.67 2.64
C CYS A 88 18.65 8.11 3.85
N GLU A 89 17.33 8.14 3.70
CA GLU A 89 16.38 8.42 4.78
C GLU A 89 16.51 7.41 5.91
N ARG A 90 16.46 6.10 5.60
CA ARG A 90 16.62 5.03 6.60
C ARG A 90 17.95 5.10 7.34
N ARG A 91 18.98 5.63 6.69
CA ARG A 91 20.32 5.77 7.26
C ARG A 91 20.53 7.07 8.05
N GLY A 92 19.54 7.96 8.03
CA GLY A 92 19.56 9.22 8.78
C GLY A 92 20.33 10.36 8.11
N TYR A 93 20.75 10.21 6.85
CA TYR A 93 21.48 11.26 6.13
C TYR A 93 20.55 12.33 5.55
N ARG A 94 19.97 13.16 6.44
CA ARG A 94 18.95 14.17 6.10
C ARG A 94 19.38 15.13 4.99
N TRP A 95 20.62 15.59 4.99
CA TRP A 95 21.10 16.53 3.97
C TRP A 95 21.20 15.90 2.58
N LEU A 96 21.65 14.66 2.51
CA LEU A 96 21.76 13.93 1.24
C LEU A 96 20.39 13.58 0.68
N SER A 97 19.46 13.13 1.52
CA SER A 97 18.09 12.85 1.08
C SER A 97 17.39 14.11 0.57
N LEU A 98 17.54 15.26 1.24
CA LEU A 98 16.99 16.53 0.77
C LEU A 98 17.59 16.95 -0.58
N GLY A 99 18.92 16.85 -0.73
CA GLY A 99 19.58 17.17 -2.01
C GLY A 99 19.10 16.26 -3.15
N LEU A 100 18.96 14.96 -2.89
CA LEU A 100 18.46 14.01 -3.87
C LEU A 100 16.98 14.22 -4.19
N CYS A 101 16.14 14.54 -3.21
CA CYS A 101 14.73 14.89 -3.45
C CYS A 101 14.60 16.15 -4.31
N PHE A 102 15.44 17.16 -4.08
CA PHE A 102 15.47 18.36 -4.91
C PHE A 102 15.88 18.04 -6.35
N LEU A 103 16.95 17.26 -6.52
CA LEU A 103 17.42 16.84 -7.84
C LEU A 103 16.36 16.03 -8.60
N GLU A 104 15.70 15.10 -7.90
CA GLU A 104 14.60 14.31 -8.45
C GLU A 104 13.41 15.19 -8.82
N GLY A 105 13.10 16.20 -8.00
CA GLY A 105 12.07 17.19 -8.27
C GLY A 105 12.35 18.03 -9.52
N VAL A 106 13.60 18.43 -9.73
CA VAL A 106 14.02 19.15 -10.96
C VAL A 106 13.90 18.26 -12.19
N ARG A 107 14.28 16.98 -12.07
CA ARG A 107 14.23 16.01 -13.17
C ARG A 107 12.81 15.57 -13.50
N HIS A 108 11.96 15.42 -12.48
CA HIS A 108 10.59 14.92 -12.56
C HIS A 108 9.63 15.88 -11.82
N PRO A 109 9.33 17.04 -12.41
CA PRO A 109 8.53 18.09 -11.76
C PRO A 109 7.08 17.69 -11.49
N MET A 110 6.62 16.59 -12.10
CA MET A 110 5.28 16.03 -11.91
C MET A 110 5.21 14.97 -10.80
N SER A 111 6.33 14.66 -10.13
CA SER A 111 6.39 13.61 -9.10
C SER A 111 6.21 14.19 -7.68
N PRO A 112 5.03 14.06 -7.05
CA PRO A 112 4.80 14.63 -5.72
C PRO A 112 5.59 13.90 -4.63
N ALA A 113 5.92 12.62 -4.85
CA ALA A 113 6.49 11.76 -3.82
C ALA A 113 7.83 12.28 -3.27
N ALA A 114 8.73 12.78 -4.13
CA ALA A 114 10.04 13.26 -3.70
C ALA A 114 9.90 14.50 -2.80
N PHE A 115 9.01 15.43 -3.19
CA PHE A 115 8.75 16.65 -2.43
C PHE A 115 8.02 16.36 -1.11
N VAL A 116 7.11 15.39 -1.06
CA VAL A 116 6.43 14.98 0.18
C VAL A 116 7.42 14.33 1.16
N VAL A 117 8.31 13.47 0.67
CA VAL A 117 9.38 12.87 1.50
C VAL A 117 10.32 13.95 2.02
N ALA A 118 10.72 14.90 1.17
CA ALA A 118 11.54 16.02 1.58
C ALA A 118 10.85 16.87 2.66
N LEU A 119 9.57 17.24 2.45
CA LEU A 119 8.80 18.05 3.38
C LEU A 119 8.73 17.45 4.79
N ARG A 120 8.66 16.11 4.90
CA ARG A 120 8.66 15.41 6.19
C ARG A 120 10.01 15.43 6.92
N GLN A 121 11.11 15.58 6.17
CA GLN A 121 12.46 15.53 6.72
C GLN A 121 13.05 16.91 7.02
N VAL A 122 12.52 17.96 6.38
CA VAL A 122 12.97 19.33 6.65
C VAL A 122 12.66 19.73 8.08
N LYS A 123 13.57 20.50 8.68
CA LYS A 123 13.39 21.07 10.01
C LYS A 123 12.20 22.05 9.99
N PRO A 124 11.22 21.91 10.89
CA PRO A 124 10.09 22.82 10.94
C PRO A 124 10.55 24.25 11.26
N GLY A 125 9.98 25.23 10.58
CA GLY A 125 10.34 26.66 10.67
C GLY A 125 11.54 27.05 9.79
N GLY A 126 12.14 26.12 9.05
CA GLY A 126 13.24 26.43 8.14
C GLY A 126 12.77 27.03 6.81
N TRP A 127 13.63 27.80 6.14
CA TRP A 127 13.35 28.35 4.80
C TRP A 127 13.00 27.27 3.76
N TRP A 128 13.70 26.14 3.81
CA TRP A 128 13.42 24.98 2.95
C TRP A 128 12.00 24.45 3.12
N GLU A 129 11.43 24.53 4.32
CA GLU A 129 10.08 24.02 4.59
C GLU A 129 9.06 24.78 3.75
N GLY A 130 9.21 26.10 3.63
CA GLY A 130 8.36 26.94 2.78
C GLY A 130 8.49 26.60 1.30
N ILE A 131 9.71 26.32 0.81
CA ILE A 131 9.94 25.95 -0.60
C ILE A 131 9.26 24.62 -0.91
N TYR A 132 9.53 23.60 -0.10
CA TYR A 132 8.94 22.29 -0.30
C TYR A 132 7.42 22.33 -0.14
N ALA A 133 6.89 23.06 0.84
CA ALA A 133 5.45 23.21 1.01
C ALA A 133 4.82 23.90 -0.20
N ARG A 134 5.44 24.94 -0.74
CA ARG A 134 4.96 25.63 -1.95
C ARG A 134 4.93 24.70 -3.17
N GLU A 135 5.95 23.88 -3.34
CA GLU A 135 5.99 22.92 -4.46
C GLU A 135 4.99 21.78 -4.23
N VAL A 136 4.86 21.28 -3.00
CA VAL A 136 3.84 20.26 -2.64
C VAL A 136 2.43 20.79 -2.89
N PHE A 137 2.19 22.06 -2.58
CA PHE A 137 0.92 22.74 -2.81
C PHE A 137 0.57 22.88 -4.30
N ARG A 138 1.53 22.76 -5.22
CA ARG A 138 1.24 22.81 -6.66
C ARG A 138 0.62 21.51 -7.19
N PHE A 139 0.76 20.40 -6.46
CA PHE A 139 0.27 19.10 -6.90
C PHE A 139 -1.22 18.94 -6.68
N SER A 140 -1.80 17.94 -7.33
CA SER A 140 -3.25 17.73 -7.30
C SER A 140 -3.77 16.91 -6.14
N ASN A 141 -2.90 16.37 -5.30
CA ASN A 141 -3.33 15.49 -4.22
C ASN A 141 -3.83 16.33 -3.04
N THR A 142 -5.13 16.25 -2.77
CA THR A 142 -5.81 17.03 -1.73
C THR A 142 -5.14 16.88 -0.36
N GLN A 143 -4.81 15.66 0.07
CA GLN A 143 -4.22 15.43 1.40
C GLN A 143 -2.87 16.12 1.55
N HIS A 144 -2.01 16.02 0.52
CA HIS A 144 -0.71 16.68 0.53
C HIS A 144 -0.83 18.21 0.42
N CYS A 145 -1.82 18.71 -0.32
CA CYS A 145 -2.11 20.14 -0.40
C CYS A 145 -2.55 20.71 0.94
N LEU A 146 -3.39 19.99 1.69
CA LEU A 146 -3.82 20.42 3.02
C LEU A 146 -2.63 20.51 3.99
N GLN A 147 -1.79 19.48 4.00
CA GLN A 147 -0.58 19.46 4.83
C GLN A 147 0.36 20.62 4.46
N ALA A 148 0.56 20.87 3.17
CA ALA A 148 1.38 21.99 2.69
C ALA A 148 0.77 23.35 3.06
N TYR A 149 -0.55 23.49 2.94
CA TYR A 149 -1.26 24.72 3.29
C TYR A 149 -1.13 25.08 4.77
N GLU A 150 -1.29 24.09 5.67
CA GLU A 150 -1.11 24.29 7.11
C GLU A 150 0.31 24.77 7.44
N ILE A 151 1.31 24.18 6.79
CA ILE A 151 2.72 24.55 6.94
C ILE A 151 2.96 25.98 6.45
N LEU A 152 2.45 26.33 5.26
CA LEU A 152 2.58 27.69 4.70
C LEU A 152 1.89 28.72 5.60
N LYS A 153 0.68 28.42 6.08
CA LYS A 153 -0.06 29.27 7.03
C LYS A 153 0.71 29.47 8.33
N ARG A 154 1.33 28.42 8.87
CA ARG A 154 2.19 28.51 10.07
C ARG A 154 3.40 29.42 9.84
N LEU A 155 3.93 29.45 8.62
CA LEU A 155 5.05 30.32 8.22
C LEU A 155 4.59 31.76 7.88
N GLY A 156 3.29 32.07 7.96
CA GLY A 156 2.74 33.37 7.58
C GLY A 156 2.71 33.62 6.07
N LEU A 157 2.82 32.57 5.25
CA LEU A 157 2.76 32.63 3.80
C LEU A 157 1.36 32.24 3.33
N ASP A 158 0.69 33.12 2.58
CA ASP A 158 -0.58 32.79 1.93
C ASP A 158 -0.31 32.26 0.52
N PRO A 159 -0.56 30.96 0.24
CA PRO A 159 -0.32 30.38 -1.08
C PRO A 159 -1.29 30.86 -2.17
N GLY A 160 -2.33 31.62 -1.82
CA GLY A 160 -3.39 32.02 -2.74
C GLY A 160 -4.29 30.84 -3.13
N PRO A 161 -5.25 31.06 -4.06
CA PRO A 161 -6.17 30.02 -4.50
C PRO A 161 -5.44 28.94 -5.32
N HIS A 162 -5.75 27.67 -5.05
CA HIS A 162 -5.19 26.53 -5.77
C HIS A 162 -5.79 26.44 -7.19
N PRO A 163 -5.04 25.98 -8.21
CA PRO A 163 -5.57 25.83 -9.58
C PRO A 163 -6.75 24.87 -9.71
N ARG A 164 -6.86 23.90 -8.79
CA ARG A 164 -7.96 22.92 -8.77
C ARG A 164 -9.06 23.34 -7.79
N PRO A 165 -10.33 23.41 -8.24
CA PRO A 165 -11.45 23.85 -7.40
C PRO A 165 -11.77 22.88 -6.26
N GLU A 166 -11.53 21.58 -6.45
CA GLU A 166 -11.72 20.54 -5.42
C GLU A 166 -10.89 20.84 -4.18
N VAL A 167 -9.62 21.19 -4.37
CA VAL A 167 -8.71 21.55 -3.27
C VAL A 167 -9.19 22.83 -2.60
N ASN A 168 -9.64 23.83 -3.36
CA ASN A 168 -10.18 25.08 -2.82
C ASN A 168 -11.43 24.84 -1.96
N LEU A 169 -12.35 23.96 -2.38
CA LEU A 169 -13.53 23.62 -1.59
C LEU A 169 -13.15 23.03 -0.23
N VAL A 170 -12.15 22.13 -0.20
CA VAL A 170 -11.67 21.55 1.05
C VAL A 170 -10.94 22.59 1.91
N LEU A 171 -10.10 23.44 1.32
CA LEU A 171 -9.45 24.54 2.03
C LEU A 171 -10.46 25.52 2.64
N HIS A 172 -11.52 25.87 1.90
CA HIS A 172 -12.62 26.70 2.40
C HIS A 172 -13.37 26.01 3.55
N SER A 173 -13.55 24.69 3.48
CA SER A 173 -14.19 23.94 4.56
C SER A 173 -13.37 23.96 5.86
N LEU A 174 -12.03 23.94 5.78
CA LEU A 174 -11.13 24.06 6.93
C LEU A 174 -11.08 25.48 7.51
N GLY A 175 -11.24 26.49 6.65
CA GLY A 175 -11.24 27.90 7.05
C GLY A 175 -12.54 28.36 7.71
N LYS A 176 -13.64 27.60 7.58
CA LYS A 176 -14.89 27.93 8.26
C LYS A 176 -14.68 27.75 9.77
N PRO A 177 -14.78 28.83 10.57
CA PRO A 177 -14.80 28.67 12.01
C PRO A 177 -15.93 27.70 12.35
N VAL A 178 -15.64 26.71 13.20
CA VAL A 178 -16.65 25.78 13.71
C VAL A 178 -17.80 26.65 14.20
N ALA A 179 -18.97 26.49 13.58
CA ALA A 179 -20.13 27.28 13.95
C ALA A 179 -20.30 27.16 15.48
N PRO A 180 -20.43 28.28 16.21
CA PRO A 180 -20.56 28.23 17.66
C PRO A 180 -21.70 27.26 17.99
N GLU A 181 -21.50 26.42 19.01
CA GLU A 181 -22.49 25.41 19.44
C GLU A 181 -23.85 26.11 19.46
N PRO A 182 -24.80 25.69 18.59
CA PRO A 182 -26.05 26.40 18.44
C PRO A 182 -26.67 26.52 19.82
N ALA A 183 -27.01 27.75 20.21
CA ALA A 183 -27.64 28.02 21.49
C ALA A 183 -28.71 26.95 21.69
N ARG A 184 -28.57 26.14 22.75
CA ARG A 184 -29.47 25.03 23.02
C ARG A 184 -30.87 25.61 23.01
N LEU A 185 -31.58 25.38 21.91
CA LEU A 185 -32.99 25.68 21.85
C LEU A 185 -33.58 24.82 22.94
N ASP A 186 -34.18 25.45 23.95
CA ASP A 186 -34.98 24.77 24.95
C ASP A 186 -36.14 24.13 24.20
N VAL A 187 -35.90 22.93 23.68
CA VAL A 187 -36.93 22.14 23.03
C VAL A 187 -37.97 21.91 24.13
N PRO A 188 -39.21 22.40 23.96
CA PRO A 188 -40.24 22.18 24.95
C PRO A 188 -40.30 20.69 25.23
N ARG A 189 -40.14 20.33 26.51
CA ARG A 189 -40.07 18.95 26.97
C ARG A 189 -41.22 18.19 26.32
N ALA A 190 -40.89 17.24 25.45
CA ALA A 190 -41.89 16.49 24.72
C ALA A 190 -42.94 15.98 25.73
N PRO A 191 -44.24 16.16 25.47
CA PRO A 191 -45.28 15.66 26.36
C PRO A 191 -45.01 14.18 26.59
N GLN A 192 -44.99 13.77 27.85
CA GLN A 192 -44.72 12.38 28.23
C GLN A 192 -45.64 11.50 27.39
N THR A 193 -45.05 10.75 26.45
CA THR A 193 -45.79 9.80 25.66
C THR A 193 -46.42 8.82 26.62
N MET A 194 -47.75 8.88 26.75
CA MET A 194 -48.50 7.85 27.45
C MET A 194 -48.03 6.50 26.90
N PRO A 195 -47.77 5.51 27.76
CA PRO A 195 -47.28 4.21 27.32
C PRO A 195 -48.19 3.70 26.22
N LEU A 196 -47.64 3.56 25.01
CA LEU A 196 -48.38 3.09 23.85
C LEU A 196 -48.93 1.71 24.21
N LYS A 197 -50.26 1.59 24.34
CA LYS A 197 -50.93 0.33 24.62
C LYS A 197 -50.74 -0.56 23.39
N ARG A 198 -49.71 -1.41 23.44
CA ARG A 198 -49.34 -2.32 22.37
C ARG A 198 -50.51 -3.29 22.16
N ASP A 199 -51.15 -3.20 21.00
CA ASP A 199 -52.25 -4.10 20.65
C ASP A 199 -51.69 -5.51 20.45
N PRO A 200 -52.05 -6.51 21.28
CA PRO A 200 -51.45 -7.85 21.23
C PRO A 200 -51.74 -8.60 19.92
N ARG A 201 -52.64 -8.07 19.08
CA ARG A 201 -52.99 -8.66 17.78
C ARG A 201 -52.00 -8.32 16.67
N ILE A 202 -51.15 -7.31 16.85
CA ILE A 202 -50.18 -6.89 15.85
C ILE A 202 -48.82 -7.52 16.19
N GLN A 203 -48.56 -8.71 15.66
CA GLN A 203 -47.25 -9.37 15.73
C GLN A 203 -46.43 -8.93 14.50
N LEU A 204 -45.57 -7.92 14.67
CA LEU A 204 -44.73 -7.37 13.58
C LEU A 204 -43.54 -8.27 13.21
N PHE A 205 -43.26 -9.30 14.01
CA PHE A 205 -42.21 -10.28 13.74
C PHE A 205 -42.68 -11.64 14.22
N GLU A 206 -42.74 -12.60 13.30
CA GLU A 206 -42.83 -14.01 13.67
C GLU A 206 -41.52 -14.38 14.40
N PRO A 207 -41.60 -14.97 15.61
CA PRO A 207 -40.41 -15.46 16.28
C PRO A 207 -39.82 -16.60 15.45
N ASP A 208 -38.67 -16.36 14.83
CA ASP A 208 -37.87 -17.41 14.22
C ASP A 208 -37.71 -18.57 15.21
N ALA A 209 -38.01 -19.76 14.70
CA ALA A 209 -37.99 -21.00 15.43
C ALA A 209 -36.71 -21.16 16.27
N SER A 210 -36.92 -21.35 17.57
CA SER A 210 -35.90 -21.67 18.55
C SER A 210 -34.96 -22.78 18.04
N PRO A 211 -33.63 -22.61 18.06
CA PRO A 211 -32.71 -23.68 17.72
C PRO A 211 -32.88 -24.81 18.75
N GLY A 212 -33.20 -26.00 18.24
CA GLY A 212 -33.45 -27.20 19.04
C GLY A 212 -32.26 -27.60 19.93
N PRO A 213 -32.52 -28.48 20.90
CA PRO A 213 -31.58 -28.78 21.97
C PRO A 213 -30.31 -29.44 21.45
N ALA A 214 -29.20 -28.99 22.05
CA ALA A 214 -27.89 -29.56 21.93
C ALA A 214 -27.94 -31.10 22.06
N ARG A 215 -27.53 -31.77 20.99
CA ARG A 215 -27.29 -33.21 20.99
C ARG A 215 -25.96 -33.44 21.69
N GLU A 216 -26.01 -33.94 22.93
CA GLU A 216 -24.88 -34.59 23.58
C GLU A 216 -24.33 -35.70 22.67
N GLN A 217 -23.10 -35.55 22.23
CA GLN A 217 -22.31 -36.59 21.58
C GLN A 217 -21.06 -36.86 22.43
N ASN A 218 -21.14 -37.92 23.22
CA ASN A 218 -20.02 -38.54 23.92
C ASN A 218 -19.14 -39.32 22.91
N GLY A 219 -17.87 -38.89 22.74
CA GLY A 219 -16.63 -39.65 22.44
C GLY A 219 -16.56 -40.64 21.25
N PRO A 220 -15.35 -41.07 20.79
CA PRO A 220 -14.05 -41.02 21.46
C PRO A 220 -12.90 -40.41 20.63
N ALA A 221 -11.74 -40.28 21.29
CA ALA A 221 -10.47 -39.79 20.78
C ALA A 221 -10.00 -40.47 19.48
N THR A 222 -9.53 -39.68 18.51
CA THR A 222 -8.46 -40.04 17.56
C THR A 222 -7.81 -38.76 17.00
N GLU A 223 -6.50 -38.85 16.84
CA GLU A 223 -5.41 -37.91 16.51
C GLU A 223 -5.62 -36.81 15.44
N PRO A 224 -4.73 -35.79 15.43
CA PRO A 224 -4.82 -34.64 14.54
C PRO A 224 -4.13 -34.91 13.18
N GLY A 225 -4.90 -34.82 12.09
CA GLY A 225 -4.40 -34.96 10.73
C GLY A 225 -5.26 -34.21 9.72
N GLY A 226 -5.47 -32.91 9.95
CA GLY A 226 -6.29 -32.04 9.10
C GLY A 226 -5.54 -31.55 7.86
N SER A 227 -5.60 -32.34 6.79
CA SER A 227 -5.46 -31.87 5.40
C SER A 227 -6.63 -30.95 5.08
N GLY A 228 -6.36 -29.66 4.90
CA GLY A 228 -7.37 -28.64 4.59
C GLY A 228 -7.83 -28.75 3.13
N THR A 229 -9.01 -29.33 2.93
CA THR A 229 -9.70 -29.40 1.65
C THR A 229 -10.20 -28.02 1.23
N ALA A 230 -9.94 -27.69 -0.03
CA ALA A 230 -10.24 -26.43 -0.68
C ALA A 230 -11.74 -26.08 -0.68
N HIS A 231 -12.02 -24.83 -0.32
CA HIS A 231 -13.30 -24.18 -0.56
C HIS A 231 -13.39 -23.80 -2.05
N PRO A 232 -14.47 -24.14 -2.77
CA PRO A 232 -14.63 -23.70 -4.16
C PRO A 232 -14.89 -22.19 -4.23
N PRO A 233 -14.33 -21.48 -5.23
CA PRO A 233 -14.56 -20.06 -5.44
C PRO A 233 -15.97 -19.79 -6.00
N PRO A 234 -16.53 -18.60 -5.75
CA PRO A 234 -17.81 -18.15 -6.32
C PRO A 234 -17.70 -17.94 -7.85
N PRO A 235 -18.83 -18.04 -8.59
CA PRO A 235 -18.86 -17.94 -10.04
C PRO A 235 -18.49 -16.54 -10.54
N ASP A 236 -17.65 -16.51 -11.57
CA ASP A 236 -17.27 -15.34 -12.36
C ASP A 236 -18.50 -14.64 -12.96
N THR A 237 -18.89 -13.51 -12.38
CA THR A 237 -19.69 -12.50 -13.07
C THR A 237 -18.76 -11.74 -14.02
N GLY A 238 -18.79 -12.11 -15.29
CA GLY A 238 -18.06 -11.44 -16.36
C GLY A 238 -18.41 -9.94 -16.47
N PRO A 239 -17.49 -9.13 -17.01
CA PRO A 239 -17.69 -7.69 -17.13
C PRO A 239 -18.81 -7.37 -18.12
N ALA A 240 -19.80 -6.61 -17.63
CA ALA A 240 -20.86 -6.03 -18.44
C ALA A 240 -20.27 -5.14 -19.54
N GLU A 241 -20.64 -5.45 -20.77
CA GLU A 241 -20.35 -4.70 -21.98
C GLU A 241 -20.87 -3.25 -21.85
N PRO A 242 -20.02 -2.22 -21.97
CA PRO A 242 -20.48 -0.84 -21.94
C PRO A 242 -21.25 -0.49 -23.23
N PRO A 243 -22.33 0.28 -23.15
CA PRO A 243 -23.12 0.66 -24.31
C PRO A 243 -22.30 1.54 -25.28
N PRO A 244 -22.63 1.51 -26.58
CA PRO A 244 -21.94 2.30 -27.59
C PRO A 244 -22.14 3.81 -27.35
N PHE A 245 -21.03 4.53 -27.24
CA PHE A 245 -20.98 5.98 -27.20
C PHE A 245 -21.49 6.54 -28.55
N THR A 246 -22.75 6.98 -28.59
CA THR A 246 -23.27 7.84 -29.66
C THR A 246 -22.64 9.23 -29.54
N GLY A 247 -21.98 9.65 -30.62
CA GLY A 247 -21.18 10.87 -30.69
C GLY A 247 -21.96 12.15 -30.41
N SER A 248 -21.35 13.01 -29.58
CA SER A 248 -21.77 14.39 -29.36
C SER A 248 -21.14 15.31 -30.40
N ALA A 249 -21.99 16.14 -30.99
CA ALA A 249 -21.71 17.09 -32.06
C ALA A 249 -20.52 18.03 -31.78
N GLN A 250 -19.64 18.17 -32.77
CA GLN A 250 -18.69 19.28 -32.87
C GLN A 250 -19.45 20.57 -33.20
N THR A 251 -19.64 21.43 -32.20
CA THR A 251 -20.04 22.82 -32.43
C THR A 251 -18.83 23.60 -32.93
N ARG A 252 -18.78 23.84 -34.25
CA ARG A 252 -17.81 24.72 -34.92
C ARG A 252 -18.11 26.17 -34.53
N VAL A 253 -17.26 26.77 -33.70
CA VAL A 253 -17.29 28.21 -33.43
C VAL A 253 -16.43 28.91 -34.48
N SER A 254 -17.07 29.70 -35.35
CA SER A 254 -16.40 30.56 -36.32
C SER A 254 -15.74 31.77 -35.62
N PRO A 255 -14.57 32.23 -36.07
CA PRO A 255 -13.95 33.44 -35.57
C PRO A 255 -14.64 34.71 -36.11
N PRO A 256 -14.66 35.82 -35.34
CA PRO A 256 -15.15 37.11 -35.82
C PRO A 256 -14.16 37.78 -36.79
N ALA A 257 -14.73 38.53 -37.73
CA ALA A 257 -14.04 39.34 -38.74
C ALA A 257 -13.39 40.60 -38.16
#